data_AF-A0A830E7X6-F1
#
_entry.id   AF-A0A830E7X6-F1
#
_cell.length_a   1.000
_cell.length_b   1.000
_cell.length_c   1.000
_cell.angle_alpha   90.00
_cell.angle_beta   90.00
_cell.angle_gamma   90.00
#
_symmetry.space_group_name_H-M   'P 1'
#
loop_
_entity.id
_entity.type
_entity.pdbx_description
1 polymer ?
#
loop_
_entity_poly.entity_id
_entity_poly.type
_entity_poly.pdbx_seq_one_letter_code
_entity_poly.pdbx_strand_id
1 'polypeptide(L)'
;MVLKMMVARELHRLGYVNTRDFPSLLTKISQYMDNSSNSIEPSDMIYLLDIIMVNGDKMTLSDEGIHYLRMLEILTNDASKFQ
;
A
#
# COMPACT_ATOMS: atom_id res chain seq x y z
N MET A 1 -4.43 -8.36 2.11
CA MET A 1 -5.17 -7.23 1.47
C MET A 1 -4.93 -5.88 2.16
N VAL A 2 -5.07 -5.78 3.49
CA VAL A 2 -4.87 -4.52 4.25
C VAL A 2 -3.45 -3.98 4.07
N LEU A 3 -2.42 -4.84 4.08
CA LEU A 3 -1.03 -4.43 3.85
C LEU A 3 -0.87 -3.72 2.49
N LYS A 4 -1.41 -4.31 1.42
CA LYS A 4 -1.39 -3.76 0.06
C LYS A 4 -2.02 -2.37 0.01
N MET A 5 -3.15 -2.17 0.68
CA MET A 5 -3.80 -0.87 0.79
C MET A 5 -2.96 0.16 1.55
N MET A 6 -2.36 -0.23 2.67
CA MET A 6 -1.54 0.66 3.49
C MET A 6 -0.26 1.08 2.77
N VAL A 7 0.41 0.14 2.10
CA VAL A 7 1.58 0.42 1.26
C VAL A 7 1.20 1.34 0.10
N ALA A 8 0.10 1.05 -0.59
CA ALA A 8 -0.36 1.88 -1.69
C ALA A 8 -0.64 3.32 -1.24
N ARG A 9 -1.38 3.49 -0.13
CA ARG A 9 -1.69 4.80 0.44
C ARG A 9 -0.43 5.58 0.81
N GLU A 10 0.55 4.95 1.47
CA GLU A 10 1.77 5.65 1.87
C GLU A 10 2.64 6.02 0.67
N LEU A 11 2.76 5.14 -0.34
CA LEU A 11 3.47 5.48 -1.58
C LEU A 11 2.76 6.60 -2.36
N HIS A 12 1.42 6.62 -2.39
CA HIS A 12 0.66 7.72 -2.99
C HIS A 12 0.92 9.05 -2.26
N ARG A 13 0.89 9.04 -0.92
CA ARG A 13 1.12 10.23 -0.09
C ARG A 13 2.54 10.78 -0.23
N LEU A 14 3.53 9.91 -0.32
CA LEU A 14 4.95 10.28 -0.41
C LEU A 14 5.40 10.58 -1.86
N GLY A 15 4.64 10.12 -2.86
CA GLY A 15 5.00 10.18 -4.28
C GLY A 15 6.06 9.15 -4.66
N TYR A 16 7.11 9.01 -3.86
CA TYR A 16 8.10 7.95 -3.99
C TYR A 16 8.80 7.66 -2.65
N VAL A 17 9.44 6.50 -2.57
CA VAL A 17 10.38 6.12 -1.50
C VAL A 17 11.64 5.56 -2.14
N ASN A 18 12.83 5.83 -1.59
CA ASN A 18 14.03 5.20 -2.14
C ASN A 18 13.97 3.69 -1.88
N THR A 19 14.43 2.87 -2.83
CA THR A 19 14.43 1.40 -2.72
C THR A 19 15.14 0.91 -1.45
N ARG A 20 16.21 1.60 -1.03
CA ARG A 20 16.92 1.32 0.23
C ARG A 20 16.10 1.57 1.50
N ASP A 21 15.17 2.52 1.44
CA ASP A 21 14.34 2.95 2.57
C ASP A 21 13.01 2.18 2.60
N PHE A 22 12.67 1.48 1.51
CA PHE A 22 11.41 0.75 1.36
C PHE A 22 11.21 -0.38 2.40
N PRO A 23 12.22 -1.21 2.75
CA PRO A 23 12.07 -2.19 3.82
C PRO A 23 11.68 -1.54 5.16
N SER A 24 12.22 -0.35 5.46
CA SER A 24 11.87 0.38 6.67
C SER A 24 10.42 0.88 6.65
N LEU A 25 9.92 1.34 5.49
CA LEU A 25 8.50 1.67 5.32
C LEU A 25 7.62 0.45 5.61
N LEU A 26 7.96 -0.71 5.03
CA LEU A 26 7.21 -1.95 5.25
C LEU A 26 7.19 -2.33 6.72
N THR A 27 8.33 -2.29 7.41
CA THR A 27 8.39 -2.57 8.85
C THR A 27 7.47 -1.65 9.65
N LYS A 28 7.45 -0.35 9.35
CA LYS A 28 6.57 0.62 10.05
C LYS A 28 5.10 0.33 9.80
N ILE A 29 4.72 0.01 8.57
CA ILE A 29 3.35 -0.37 8.22
C ILE A 29 2.97 -1.67 8.93
N SER A 30 3.86 -2.67 8.93
CA SER A 30 3.62 -3.94 9.60
C SER A 30 3.41 -3.77 11.11
N GLN A 31 4.27 -2.99 11.77
CA GLN A 31 4.12 -2.69 13.19
C GLN A 31 2.80 -1.97 13.50
N TYR A 32 2.39 -1.03 12.63
CA TYR A 32 1.09 -0.37 12.78
C TYR A 32 -0.07 -1.38 12.64
N MET A 33 0.03 -2.32 11.70
CA MET A 33 -0.99 -3.35 11.48
C MET A 33 -1.08 -4.36 12.63
N ASP A 34 0.05 -4.83 13.14
CA ASP A 34 0.10 -5.76 14.28
C ASP A 34 -0.57 -5.14 15.52
N ASN A 35 -0.34 -3.85 15.78
CA ASN A 35 -1.00 -3.11 16.85
C ASN A 35 -2.54 -2.98 16.67
N SER A 36 -3.03 -3.16 15.44
CA SER A 36 -4.45 -3.13 15.09
C SER A 36 -5.09 -4.52 14.99
N SER A 37 -4.41 -5.57 15.46
CA SER A 37 -4.84 -6.98 15.37
C SER A 37 -4.96 -7.51 13.93
N ASN A 38 -4.32 -6.86 12.97
CA ASN A 38 -4.25 -7.35 11.60
C ASN A 38 -2.97 -8.17 11.41
N SER A 39 -3.11 -9.49 11.30
CA SER A 39 -2.01 -10.41 10.97
C SER A 39 -1.51 -10.17 9.54
N ILE A 40 -0.18 -10.09 9.36
CA ILE A 40 0.45 -10.08 8.05
C ILE A 40 0.99 -11.48 7.76
N GLU A 41 0.49 -12.10 6.68
CA GLU A 41 1.05 -13.35 6.19
C GLU A 41 2.19 -13.07 5.18
N PRO A 42 3.17 -13.97 5.05
CA PRO A 42 4.21 -13.85 4.01
C PRO A 42 3.63 -13.71 2.58
N SER A 43 2.45 -14.28 2.33
CA SER A 43 1.72 -14.16 1.08
C SER A 43 1.29 -12.72 0.78
N ASP A 44 0.99 -11.90 1.80
CA ASP A 44 0.62 -10.49 1.64
C ASP A 44 1.76 -9.66 1.04
N MET A 45 3.03 -10.05 1.26
CA MET A 45 4.19 -9.36 0.70
C MET A 45 4.35 -9.63 -0.80
N ILE A 46 3.99 -10.82 -1.29
CA ILE A 46 4.09 -11.16 -2.71
C ILE A 46 3.16 -10.28 -3.54
N TYR A 47 1.95 -10.02 -3.05
CA TYR A 47 0.96 -9.18 -3.72
C TYR A 47 1.33 -7.67 -3.76
N LEU A 48 2.38 -7.26 -3.06
CA LEU A 48 2.89 -5.89 -3.16
C LEU A 48 3.53 -5.62 -4.52
N LEU A 49 4.11 -6.65 -5.15
CA LEU A 49 4.75 -6.53 -6.47
C LEU A 49 3.76 -6.06 -7.55
N ASP A 50 2.48 -6.35 -7.39
CA ASP A 50 1.44 -5.92 -8.35
C ASP A 50 1.22 -4.40 -8.35
N ILE A 51 1.47 -3.73 -7.22
CA ILE A 51 1.11 -2.31 -7.02
C ILE A 51 2.29 -1.37 -6.98
N ILE A 52 3.51 -1.90 -6.92
CA ILE A 52 4.73 -1.10 -6.88
C ILE A 52 5.43 -1.11 -8.23
N MET A 53 6.09 -0.01 -8.54
CA MET A 53 7.00 0.12 -9.68
C MET A 53 8.34 0.61 -9.16
N VAL A 54 9.43 0.11 -9.75
CA VAL A 54 10.79 0.56 -9.45
C VAL A 54 11.34 1.30 -10.67
N ASN A 55 11.72 2.56 -10.48
CA ASN A 55 12.36 3.40 -11.49
C ASN A 55 13.69 3.93 -10.93
N GLY A 56 14.79 3.27 -11.28
CA GLY A 56 16.11 3.55 -10.72
C GLY A 56 16.14 3.25 -9.21
N ASP A 57 16.47 4.26 -8.42
CA ASP A 57 16.50 4.19 -6.96
C ASP A 57 15.15 4.51 -6.30
N LYS A 58 14.11 4.79 -7.08
CA LYS A 58 12.78 5.17 -6.59
C LYS A 58 11.80 4.02 -6.72
N MET A 59 11.06 3.80 -5.65
CA MET A 59 9.88 2.96 -5.63
C MET A 59 8.64 3.84 -5.55
N THR A 60 7.73 3.64 -6.50
CA THR A 60 6.46 4.37 -6.63
C THR A 60 5.31 3.38 -6.76
N LEU A 61 4.08 3.88 -6.88
CA LEU A 61 2.99 3.06 -7.35
C LEU A 61 3.18 2.74 -8.84
N SER A 62 2.78 1.53 -9.23
CA SER A 62 2.49 1.19 -10.62
C SER A 62 1.15 1.79 -11.05
N ASP A 63 0.86 1.80 -12.35
CA ASP A 63 -0.45 2.20 -12.86
C ASP A 63 -1.58 1.34 -12.26
N GLU A 64 -1.33 0.06 -12.06
CA GLU A 64 -2.24 -0.87 -11.37
C GLU A 64 -2.41 -0.49 -9.90
N GLY A 65 -1.33 -0.07 -9.21
CA GLY A 65 -1.39 0.45 -7.85
C GLY A 65 -2.24 1.72 -7.71
N ILE A 66 -2.15 2.62 -8.69
CA ILE A 66 -2.99 3.83 -8.75
C ILE A 66 -4.45 3.45 -9.02
N HIS A 67 -4.70 2.52 -9.95
CA HIS A 67 -6.05 2.04 -10.25
C HIS A 67 -6.70 1.38 -9.02
N TYR A 68 -5.96 0.52 -8.33
CA TYR A 68 -6.38 -0.12 -7.09
C TYR A 68 -6.79 0.89 -6.01
N LEU A 69 -6.00 1.95 -5.79
CA LEU A 69 -6.36 3.01 -4.84
C LEU A 69 -7.65 3.74 -5.22
N ARG A 70 -7.81 4.10 -6.50
CA ARG A 70 -9.03 4.78 -6.97
C ARG A 70 -10.27 3.91 -6.78
N MET A 71 -10.18 2.60 -7.04
CA MET A 71 -11.29 1.68 -6.77
C MET A 71 -11.65 1.65 -5.29
N LEU A 72 -10.65 1.61 -4.39
CA LEU A 72 -10.90 1.66 -2.96
C LEU A 72 -11.55 2.98 -2.53
N GLU A 73 -11.08 4.11 -3.05
CA GLU A 73 -11.68 5.43 -2.77
C GLU A 73 -13.15 5.46 -3.19
N ILE A 74 -13.49 4.96 -4.39
CA ILE A 74 -14.88 4.86 -4.87
C ILE A 74 -15.72 4.00 -3.92
N LEU A 75 -15.25 2.79 -3.58
CA LEU A 75 -15.98 1.88 -2.71
C LEU A 75 -16.22 2.47 -1.31
N THR A 76 -15.23 3.16 -0.74
CA THR A 76 -15.37 3.82 0.57
C THR A 76 -16.30 5.04 0.52
N ASN A 77 -16.27 5.81 -0.57
CA ASN A 77 -17.12 7.00 -0.74
C ASN A 77 -18.56 6.65 -1.12
N ASP A 78 -18.79 5.49 -1.73
CA ASP A 78 -20.14 5.01 -1.97
C ASP A 78 -20.71 4.33 -0.72
N ALA A 79 -19.91 3.61 0.07
CA ALA A 79 -20.35 3.08 1.37
C ALA A 79 -20.77 4.18 2.36
N SER A 80 -20.12 5.34 2.33
CA SER A 80 -20.49 6.50 3.17
C SER A 80 -21.74 7.23 2.72
N LYS A 81 -22.26 6.97 1.50
CA LYS A 81 -23.55 7.51 1.03
C LYS A 81 -24.76 6.67 1.47
N PHE A 82 -24.54 5.47 2.02
CA PHE A 82 -25.59 4.60 2.56
C PHE A 82 -25.64 4.58 4.09
N GLN A 83 -24.89 5.46 4.75
CA GLN A 83 -25.02 5.80 6.17
C GLN A 83 -25.79 7.12 6.33
#